data_AF-A0A3E1P3L8-F1
#
_entry.id   AF-A0A3E1P3L8-F1
#
_cell.length_a   1.000
_cell.length_b   1.000
_cell.length_c   1.000
_cell.angle_alpha   90.00
_cell.angle_beta   90.00
_cell.angle_gamma   90.00
#
_symmetry.space_group_name_H-M   'P 1'
#
loop_
_entity.id
_entity.type
_entity.pdbx_description
1 polymer ?
#
loop_
_entity_poly.entity_id
_entity_poly.type
_entity_poly.pdbx_seq_one_letter_code
_entity_poly.pdbx_strand_id
1 'polypeptide(L)'
;MYMRASLLKIAICIGFFFATIPVFAQDANELFNTATGFIRSGDYSNAILVLNQAITMEPDNTQYKKQLGFAYWLQGDMSKAKSTIEPLLNKKDADAQLYQIAGNIYQAKQEWKTAQKLYEKGLKRFPESGELYNDNGQLLMFLKIYEGGMANWLKGIEKDPSFPGNYYNACRAYSYVKDPSWIIIYGEIFVNLESYTERTAEVRTMLIDAYKKLYNDPTLMTQALADLENERKSKKTSASEFADAYKASMGKQTSVVMTGIDPESLVMVRTRFLLDWFNFSGVKFPYALFDYQRNLLKEGLFDAYTQWIFGPVSNQSAFKAWTNMHKAEYDAFLQYQRTHPLKVRPDEYYNDNRFSLAR
;
A
#
# COMPACT_ATOMS: atom_id res chain seq x y z
N MET A 1 -69.85 59.82 31.83
CA MET A 1 -70.37 60.97 31.07
C MET A 1 -69.52 61.13 29.82
N TYR A 2 -70.20 61.26 28.68
CA TYR A 2 -69.73 61.27 27.30
C TYR A 2 -68.46 62.08 26.95
N MET A 3 -67.71 61.52 25.99
CA MET A 3 -66.98 62.13 24.87
C MET A 3 -65.97 63.26 25.12
N ARG A 4 -64.75 63.05 24.60
CA ARG A 4 -64.22 63.90 23.50
C ARG A 4 -63.11 63.19 22.72
N ALA A 5 -63.25 63.26 21.41
CA ALA A 5 -62.38 62.69 20.39
C ALA A 5 -61.14 63.56 20.11
N SER A 6 -60.05 62.93 19.63
CA SER A 6 -59.18 63.51 18.59
C SER A 6 -58.18 62.48 18.03
N LEU A 7 -58.46 62.03 16.80
CA LEU A 7 -57.55 61.87 15.64
C LEU A 7 -56.08 61.43 15.89
N LEU A 8 -55.68 60.26 15.34
CA LEU A 8 -54.86 60.14 14.13
C LEU A 8 -54.66 58.66 13.72
N LYS A 9 -54.77 58.39 12.42
CA LYS A 9 -54.55 57.09 11.75
C LYS A 9 -53.07 56.67 11.83
N ILE A 10 -52.79 55.35 11.87
CA ILE A 10 -51.74 54.68 11.08
C ILE A 10 -52.15 53.21 10.89
N ALA A 11 -52.10 52.78 9.64
CA ALA A 11 -52.40 51.44 9.17
C ALA A 11 -51.33 50.43 9.63
N ILE A 12 -51.75 49.20 9.96
CA ILE A 12 -50.87 48.06 10.15
C ILE A 12 -51.00 47.17 8.92
N CYS A 13 -50.02 47.26 8.02
CA CYS A 13 -49.81 46.30 6.95
C CYS A 13 -49.33 44.97 7.56
N ILE A 14 -50.06 43.90 7.32
CA ILE A 14 -49.62 42.53 7.61
C ILE A 14 -48.57 42.17 6.55
N GLY A 15 -47.29 42.32 6.90
CA GLY A 15 -46.17 41.82 6.11
C GLY A 15 -45.84 40.40 6.54
N PHE A 16 -46.14 39.42 5.69
CA PHE A 16 -45.60 38.06 5.81
C PHE A 16 -44.07 38.14 5.64
N PHE A 17 -43.34 38.03 6.75
CA PHE A 17 -41.89 37.93 6.74
C PHE A 17 -41.53 36.49 6.32
N PHE A 18 -41.31 36.29 5.01
CA PHE A 18 -40.54 35.14 4.56
C PHE A 18 -39.11 35.35 5.06
N ALA A 19 -38.75 34.70 6.17
CA ALA A 19 -37.36 34.51 6.52
C ALA A 19 -36.74 33.62 5.43
N THR A 20 -36.14 34.25 4.43
CA THR A 20 -35.20 33.58 3.53
C THR A 20 -34.02 33.15 4.37
N ILE A 21 -34.08 31.94 4.92
CA ILE A 21 -32.86 31.23 5.28
C ILE A 21 -32.03 31.23 3.99
N PRO A 22 -30.80 31.75 3.97
CA PRO A 22 -29.94 31.53 2.84
C PRO A 22 -29.73 30.01 2.79
N VAL A 23 -30.49 29.34 1.93
CA VAL A 23 -30.11 28.04 1.44
C VAL A 23 -28.81 28.36 0.71
N PHE A 24 -27.68 28.13 1.39
CA PHE A 24 -26.40 28.08 0.71
C PHE A 24 -26.56 26.96 -0.31
N ALA A 25 -26.79 27.36 -1.57
CA ALA A 25 -26.80 26.42 -2.67
C ALA A 25 -25.38 25.87 -2.70
N GLN A 26 -25.22 24.61 -2.28
CA GLN A 26 -23.93 23.94 -2.36
C GLN A 26 -23.48 23.98 -3.82
N ASP A 27 -22.23 24.39 -4.03
CA ASP A 27 -21.65 24.28 -5.35
C ASP A 27 -21.33 22.81 -5.69
N ALA A 28 -21.02 22.54 -6.95
CA ALA A 28 -20.78 21.16 -7.40
C ALA A 28 -19.58 20.50 -6.68
N ASN A 29 -18.58 21.29 -6.25
CA ASN A 29 -17.42 20.79 -5.52
C ASN A 29 -17.78 20.44 -4.07
N GLU A 30 -18.61 21.24 -3.41
CA GLU A 30 -19.13 20.94 -2.07
C GLU A 30 -19.97 19.66 -2.07
N LEU A 31 -20.83 19.49 -3.08
CA LEU A 31 -21.60 18.25 -3.29
C LEU A 31 -20.64 17.07 -3.51
N PHE A 32 -19.61 17.24 -4.34
CA PHE A 32 -18.60 16.21 -4.57
C PHE A 32 -17.85 15.79 -3.29
N ASN A 33 -17.46 16.76 -2.47
CA ASN A 33 -16.82 16.50 -1.18
C ASN A 33 -17.76 15.76 -0.21
N THR A 34 -19.03 16.17 -0.18
CA THR A 34 -20.08 15.52 0.61
C THR A 34 -20.27 14.06 0.17
N ALA A 35 -20.37 13.80 -1.12
CA ALA A 35 -20.48 12.46 -1.66
C ALA A 35 -19.25 11.59 -1.36
N THR A 36 -18.05 12.17 -1.41
CA THR A 36 -16.82 11.47 -1.02
C THR A 36 -16.85 11.06 0.46
N GLY A 37 -17.43 11.89 1.33
CA GLY A 37 -17.71 11.54 2.72
C GLY A 37 -18.65 10.34 2.84
N PHE A 38 -19.76 10.34 2.11
CA PHE A 38 -20.71 9.22 2.08
C PHE A 38 -20.09 7.91 1.56
N ILE A 39 -19.24 7.97 0.52
CA ILE A 39 -18.50 6.79 0.03
C ILE A 39 -17.62 6.22 1.14
N ARG A 40 -16.89 7.07 1.88
CA ARG A 40 -16.02 6.64 2.99
C ARG A 40 -16.79 6.02 4.15
N SER A 41 -18.01 6.48 4.41
CA SER A 41 -18.88 5.91 5.45
C SER A 41 -19.65 4.65 4.99
N GLY A 42 -19.50 4.24 3.73
CA GLY A 42 -20.24 3.11 3.16
C GLY A 42 -21.68 3.44 2.75
N ASP A 43 -22.08 4.71 2.79
CA ASP A 43 -23.43 5.16 2.42
C ASP A 43 -23.49 5.47 0.92
N TYR A 44 -23.39 4.41 0.12
CA TYR A 44 -23.32 4.55 -1.34
C TYR A 44 -24.60 5.14 -1.94
N SER A 45 -25.76 4.88 -1.33
CA SER A 45 -27.05 5.40 -1.77
C SER A 45 -27.09 6.93 -1.72
N ASN A 46 -26.67 7.53 -0.60
CA ASN A 46 -26.60 8.99 -0.49
C ASN A 46 -25.47 9.57 -1.34
N ALA A 47 -24.31 8.90 -1.44
CA ALA A 47 -23.25 9.31 -2.34
C ALA A 47 -23.73 9.45 -3.79
N ILE A 48 -24.47 8.45 -4.29
CA ILE A 48 -25.04 8.44 -5.65
C ILE A 48 -26.02 9.60 -5.84
N LEU A 49 -26.90 9.86 -4.87
CA LEU A 49 -27.87 10.96 -4.95
C LEU A 49 -27.14 12.31 -5.10
N VAL A 50 -26.18 12.57 -4.23
CA VAL A 50 -25.40 13.82 -4.21
C VAL A 50 -24.53 13.97 -5.46
N LEU A 51 -23.92 12.88 -5.94
CA LEU A 51 -23.14 12.90 -7.19
C LEU A 51 -23.99 13.23 -8.40
N ASN A 52 -25.23 12.72 -8.47
CA ASN A 52 -26.14 13.09 -9.55
C ASN A 52 -26.51 14.59 -9.52
N GLN A 53 -26.60 15.20 -8.34
CA GLN A 53 -26.79 16.66 -8.21
C GLN A 53 -25.56 17.41 -8.72
N ALA A 54 -24.35 17.01 -8.31
CA ALA A 54 -23.10 17.61 -8.78
C ALA A 54 -22.95 17.50 -10.32
N ILE A 55 -23.30 16.36 -10.89
CA ILE A 55 -23.28 16.12 -12.35
C ILE A 55 -24.35 16.95 -13.07
N THR A 56 -25.50 17.22 -12.44
CA THR A 56 -26.52 18.11 -13.02
C THR A 56 -25.99 19.54 -13.15
N MET A 57 -25.16 19.98 -12.20
CA MET A 57 -24.53 21.31 -12.21
C MET A 57 -23.36 21.39 -13.19
N GLU A 58 -22.53 20.34 -13.26
CA GLU A 58 -21.39 20.25 -14.16
C GLU A 58 -21.42 18.94 -14.98
N PRO A 59 -22.21 18.89 -16.08
CA PRO A 59 -22.44 17.66 -16.82
C PRO A 59 -21.21 17.08 -17.50
N ASP A 60 -20.15 17.86 -17.73
CA ASP A 60 -18.94 17.40 -18.42
C ASP A 60 -17.81 17.02 -17.46
N ASN A 61 -18.02 17.10 -16.14
CA ASN A 61 -17.00 16.79 -15.16
C ASN A 61 -16.78 15.27 -15.04
N THR A 62 -15.70 14.77 -15.63
CA THR A 62 -15.33 13.36 -15.60
C THR A 62 -15.05 12.84 -14.20
N GLN A 63 -14.54 13.68 -13.28
CA GLN A 63 -14.25 13.28 -11.91
C GLN A 63 -15.53 12.91 -11.17
N TYR A 64 -16.61 13.68 -11.34
CA TYR A 64 -17.89 13.39 -10.70
C TYR A 64 -18.51 12.10 -11.26
N LYS A 65 -18.48 11.93 -12.59
CA LYS A 65 -18.95 10.70 -13.23
C LYS A 65 -18.13 9.48 -12.83
N LYS A 66 -16.80 9.63 -12.68
CA LYS A 66 -15.92 8.58 -12.17
C LYS A 66 -16.33 8.14 -10.77
N GLN A 67 -16.52 9.10 -9.85
CA GLN A 67 -16.98 8.77 -8.49
C GLN A 67 -18.39 8.17 -8.48
N LEU A 68 -19.29 8.60 -9.36
CA LEU A 68 -20.61 8.00 -9.50
C LEU A 68 -20.51 6.53 -9.93
N GLY A 69 -19.71 6.24 -10.94
CA GLY A 69 -19.46 4.88 -11.38
C GLY A 69 -18.80 4.00 -10.30
N PHE A 70 -17.88 4.59 -9.53
CA PHE A 70 -17.27 3.92 -8.38
C PHE A 70 -18.28 3.62 -7.27
N ALA A 71 -19.16 4.57 -6.93
CA ALA A 71 -20.22 4.37 -5.94
C ALA A 71 -21.22 3.29 -6.37
N TYR A 72 -21.59 3.24 -7.66
CA TYR A 72 -22.42 2.14 -8.19
C TYR A 72 -21.72 0.78 -8.08
N TRP A 73 -20.42 0.71 -8.36
CA TRP A 73 -19.65 -0.52 -8.21
C TRP A 73 -19.61 -0.99 -6.74
N LEU A 74 -19.35 -0.09 -5.80
CA LEU A 74 -19.38 -0.37 -4.35
C LEU A 74 -20.76 -0.81 -3.86
N GLN A 75 -21.83 -0.23 -4.42
CA GLN A 75 -23.22 -0.62 -4.12
C GLN A 75 -23.59 -1.99 -4.71
N GLY A 76 -22.81 -2.53 -5.66
CA GLY A 76 -23.12 -3.78 -6.35
C GLY A 76 -23.92 -3.62 -7.65
N ASP A 77 -24.29 -2.40 -8.04
CA ASP A 77 -24.99 -2.13 -9.31
C ASP A 77 -23.99 -2.11 -10.48
N MET A 78 -23.54 -3.31 -10.87
CA MET A 78 -22.55 -3.50 -11.93
C MET A 78 -23.01 -2.98 -13.29
N SER A 79 -24.32 -2.92 -13.54
CA SER A 79 -24.89 -2.43 -14.79
C SER A 79 -24.77 -0.91 -14.90
N LYS A 80 -25.14 -0.18 -13.84
CA LYS A 80 -24.95 1.29 -13.80
C LYS A 80 -23.49 1.68 -13.69
N ALA A 81 -22.70 0.95 -12.91
CA ALA A 81 -21.26 1.18 -12.80
C ALA A 81 -20.59 1.11 -14.19
N LYS A 82 -20.84 0.02 -14.93
CA LYS A 82 -20.31 -0.16 -16.29
C LYS A 82 -20.73 0.95 -17.24
N SER A 83 -22.04 1.23 -17.35
CA SER A 83 -22.56 2.24 -18.27
C SER A 83 -22.11 3.67 -17.93
N THR A 84 -21.77 3.94 -16.67
CA THR A 84 -21.21 5.22 -16.23
C THR A 84 -19.72 5.34 -16.54
N ILE A 85 -18.93 4.27 -16.36
CA ILE A 85 -17.46 4.28 -16.48
C ILE A 85 -16.98 4.10 -17.93
N GLU A 86 -17.60 3.22 -18.72
CA GLU A 86 -17.16 2.91 -20.09
C GLU A 86 -16.99 4.16 -20.98
N PRO A 87 -17.92 5.13 -21.00
CA PRO A 87 -17.78 6.33 -21.83
C PRO A 87 -16.60 7.22 -21.44
N LEU A 88 -16.10 7.09 -20.21
CA LEU A 88 -15.02 7.91 -19.67
C LEU A 88 -13.65 7.40 -20.11
N LEU A 89 -13.49 6.11 -20.43
CA LEU A 89 -12.20 5.48 -20.74
C LEU A 89 -11.47 6.09 -21.95
N ASN A 90 -12.20 6.73 -22.86
CA ASN A 90 -11.62 7.38 -24.05
C ASN A 90 -11.56 8.91 -23.94
N LYS A 91 -11.91 9.48 -22.77
CA LYS A 91 -11.80 10.92 -22.54
C LYS A 91 -10.34 11.33 -22.32
N LYS A 92 -10.05 12.59 -22.64
CA LYS A 92 -8.70 13.17 -22.56
C LYS A 92 -8.19 13.19 -21.12
N ASP A 93 -9.07 13.50 -20.19
CA ASP A 93 -8.87 13.56 -18.74
C ASP A 93 -9.00 12.21 -18.04
N ALA A 94 -9.13 11.10 -18.79
CA ALA A 94 -9.10 9.79 -18.17
C ALA A 94 -7.73 9.53 -17.53
N ASP A 95 -7.74 8.90 -16.35
CA ASP A 95 -6.59 8.56 -15.52
C ASP A 95 -6.47 7.05 -15.31
N ALA A 96 -5.40 6.60 -14.63
CA ALA A 96 -5.19 5.18 -14.33
C ALA A 96 -6.35 4.59 -13.49
N GLN A 97 -6.91 5.38 -12.57
CA GLN A 97 -8.00 4.95 -11.69
C GLN A 97 -9.26 4.56 -12.48
N LEU A 98 -9.58 5.23 -13.59
CA LEU A 98 -10.69 4.82 -14.45
C LEU A 98 -10.50 3.42 -15.04
N TYR A 99 -9.28 3.08 -15.48
CA TYR A 99 -8.99 1.75 -16.01
C TYR A 99 -9.02 0.69 -14.90
N GLN A 100 -8.56 1.04 -13.70
CA GLN A 100 -8.70 0.20 -12.50
C GLN A 100 -10.18 -0.08 -12.19
N ILE A 101 -11.01 0.95 -12.06
CA ILE A 101 -12.44 0.81 -11.76
C ILE A 101 -13.13 -0.02 -12.85
N ALA A 102 -12.86 0.28 -14.13
CA ALA A 102 -13.42 -0.50 -15.23
C ALA A 102 -13.02 -1.97 -15.14
N GLY A 103 -11.72 -2.27 -14.97
CA GLY A 103 -11.24 -3.65 -14.84
C GLY A 103 -11.91 -4.38 -13.67
N ASN A 104 -12.04 -3.74 -12.51
CA ASN A 104 -12.72 -4.30 -11.33
C ASN A 104 -14.21 -4.56 -11.56
N ILE A 105 -14.90 -3.70 -12.30
CA ILE A 105 -16.30 -3.94 -12.72
C ILE A 105 -16.38 -5.20 -13.59
N TYR A 106 -15.48 -5.38 -14.55
CA TYR A 106 -15.47 -6.58 -15.39
C TYR A 106 -15.06 -7.84 -14.63
N GLN A 107 -14.15 -7.74 -13.65
CA GLN A 107 -13.84 -8.85 -12.75
C GLN A 107 -15.06 -9.27 -11.91
N ALA A 108 -15.78 -8.32 -11.33
CA ALA A 108 -16.99 -8.61 -10.57
C ALA A 108 -18.08 -9.29 -11.42
N LYS A 109 -18.08 -9.01 -12.73
CA LYS A 109 -18.93 -9.69 -13.73
C LYS A 109 -18.36 -11.00 -14.26
N GLN A 110 -17.20 -11.44 -13.78
CA GLN A 110 -16.47 -12.62 -14.24
C GLN A 110 -16.02 -12.57 -15.71
N GLU A 111 -15.92 -11.37 -16.27
CA GLU A 111 -15.44 -11.12 -17.63
C GLU A 111 -13.91 -10.93 -17.65
N TRP A 112 -13.17 -11.96 -17.20
CA TRP A 112 -11.74 -11.90 -16.89
C TRP A 112 -10.87 -11.42 -18.05
N LYS A 113 -11.14 -11.89 -19.28
CA LYS A 113 -10.40 -11.50 -20.48
C LYS A 113 -10.57 -10.02 -20.80
N THR A 114 -11.76 -9.47 -20.56
CA THR A 114 -12.05 -8.06 -20.79
C THR A 114 -11.35 -7.19 -19.74
N ALA A 115 -11.39 -7.62 -18.47
CA ALA A 115 -10.67 -6.95 -17.39
C ALA A 115 -9.16 -6.89 -17.67
N GLN A 116 -8.55 -8.01 -18.07
CA GLN A 116 -7.12 -8.05 -18.41
C GLN A 116 -6.79 -7.07 -19.55
N LYS A 117 -7.56 -7.08 -20.64
CA LYS A 117 -7.36 -6.14 -21.77
C LYS A 117 -7.47 -4.67 -21.34
N LEU A 118 -8.33 -4.37 -20.38
CA LEU A 118 -8.48 -3.02 -19.84
C LEU A 118 -7.26 -2.60 -19.03
N TYR A 119 -6.73 -3.48 -18.16
CA TYR A 119 -5.48 -3.19 -17.46
C TYR A 119 -4.31 -3.05 -18.43
N GLU A 120 -4.18 -3.92 -19.42
CA GLU A 120 -3.15 -3.80 -20.45
C GLU A 120 -3.27 -2.49 -21.26
N LYS A 121 -4.50 -2.05 -21.58
CA LYS A 121 -4.74 -0.75 -22.22
C LYS A 121 -4.39 0.40 -21.28
N GLY A 122 -4.74 0.30 -20.01
CA GLY A 122 -4.41 1.27 -18.97
C GLY A 122 -2.90 1.42 -18.80
N LEU A 123 -2.17 0.30 -18.65
CA LEU A 123 -0.71 0.26 -18.51
C LEU A 123 0.03 0.81 -19.73
N LYS A 124 -0.54 0.67 -20.95
CA LYS A 124 0.01 1.33 -22.15
C LYS A 124 -0.09 2.86 -22.08
N ARG A 125 -1.11 3.40 -21.42
CA ARG A 125 -1.34 4.85 -21.29
C ARG A 125 -0.70 5.44 -20.03
N PHE A 126 -0.63 4.65 -18.96
CA PHE A 126 -0.09 5.01 -17.64
C PHE A 126 0.94 3.96 -17.21
N PRO A 127 2.12 3.93 -17.85
CA PRO A 127 3.14 2.92 -17.58
C PRO A 127 3.76 3.04 -16.17
N GLU A 128 3.48 4.12 -15.44
CA GLU A 128 3.99 4.36 -14.09
C GLU A 128 2.91 4.15 -13.01
N SER A 129 1.76 3.54 -13.32
CA SER A 129 0.72 3.26 -12.32
C SER A 129 0.96 1.95 -11.58
N GLY A 130 1.36 2.05 -10.32
CA GLY A 130 1.51 0.91 -9.42
C GLY A 130 0.21 0.13 -9.23
N GLU A 131 -0.92 0.83 -9.18
CA GLU A 131 -2.26 0.25 -9.02
C GLU A 131 -2.63 -0.69 -10.18
N LEU A 132 -2.40 -0.26 -11.41
CA LEU A 132 -2.75 -1.07 -12.59
C LEU A 132 -1.89 -2.32 -12.69
N TYR A 133 -0.60 -2.23 -12.37
CA TYR A 133 0.26 -3.40 -12.24
C TYR A 133 -0.22 -4.33 -11.14
N ASN A 134 -0.67 -3.76 -10.01
CA ASN A 134 -1.17 -4.53 -8.89
C ASN A 134 -2.39 -5.36 -9.24
N ASP A 135 -3.41 -4.73 -9.82
CA ASP A 135 -4.68 -5.36 -10.16
C ASP A 135 -4.54 -6.36 -11.30
N ASN A 136 -3.69 -6.06 -12.29
CA ASN A 136 -3.38 -7.01 -13.36
C ASN A 136 -2.64 -8.23 -12.80
N GLY A 137 -1.68 -8.02 -11.90
CA GLY A 137 -0.96 -9.10 -11.24
C GLY A 137 -1.90 -10.00 -10.42
N GLN A 138 -2.83 -9.41 -9.65
CA GLN A 138 -3.86 -10.14 -8.91
C GLN A 138 -4.77 -10.96 -9.82
N LEU A 139 -5.24 -10.37 -10.92
CA LEU A 139 -6.05 -11.07 -11.91
C LEU A 139 -5.30 -12.27 -12.51
N LEU A 140 -4.03 -12.09 -12.87
CA LEU A 140 -3.21 -13.16 -13.45
C LEU A 140 -2.98 -14.30 -12.44
N MET A 141 -2.76 -13.97 -11.17
CA MET A 141 -2.67 -14.99 -10.10
C MET A 141 -3.97 -15.75 -9.93
N PHE A 142 -5.12 -15.08 -9.97
CA PHE A 142 -6.44 -15.72 -9.95
C PHE A 142 -6.63 -16.67 -11.15
N LEU A 143 -6.17 -16.26 -12.33
CA LEU A 143 -6.16 -17.06 -13.55
C LEU A 143 -5.07 -18.14 -13.56
N LYS A 144 -4.31 -18.32 -12.47
CA LYS A 144 -3.20 -19.28 -12.31
C LYS A 144 -2.04 -19.05 -13.27
N ILE A 145 -1.91 -17.83 -13.80
CA ILE A 145 -0.78 -17.37 -14.61
C ILE A 145 0.25 -16.75 -13.65
N TYR A 146 0.86 -17.59 -12.81
CA TYR A 146 1.61 -17.15 -11.64
C TYR A 146 2.85 -16.32 -11.97
N GLU A 147 3.64 -16.74 -12.97
CA GLU A 147 4.83 -16.00 -13.42
C GLU A 147 4.44 -14.62 -13.95
N GLY A 148 3.36 -14.53 -14.75
CA GLY A 148 2.84 -13.27 -15.25
C GLY A 148 2.31 -12.37 -14.13
N GLY A 149 1.65 -12.94 -13.13
CA GLY A 149 1.17 -12.23 -11.96
C GLY A 149 2.32 -11.61 -11.16
N MET A 150 3.33 -12.42 -10.86
CA MET A 150 4.53 -11.96 -10.17
C MET A 150 5.29 -10.90 -10.96
N ALA A 151 5.47 -11.10 -12.28
CA ALA A 151 6.13 -10.13 -13.15
C ALA A 151 5.42 -8.76 -13.13
N ASN A 152 4.09 -8.73 -13.05
CA ASN A 152 3.34 -7.48 -12.93
C ASN A 152 3.61 -6.78 -11.60
N TRP A 153 3.61 -7.50 -10.47
CA TRP A 153 3.92 -6.87 -9.18
C TRP A 153 5.36 -6.37 -9.09
N LEU A 154 6.32 -7.13 -9.60
CA LEU A 154 7.72 -6.69 -9.68
C LEU A 154 7.87 -5.47 -10.58
N LYS A 155 7.18 -5.43 -11.72
CA LYS A 155 7.17 -4.25 -12.59
C LYS A 155 6.49 -3.06 -11.93
N GLY A 156 5.43 -3.30 -11.15
CA GLY A 156 4.77 -2.28 -10.34
C GLY A 156 5.70 -1.69 -9.27
N ILE A 157 6.55 -2.51 -8.63
CA ILE A 157 7.59 -2.04 -7.69
C ILE A 157 8.63 -1.17 -8.41
N GLU A 158 9.06 -1.57 -9.61
CA GLU A 158 9.98 -0.76 -10.43
C GLU A 158 9.37 0.59 -10.82
N LYS A 159 8.08 0.60 -11.18
CA LYS A 159 7.40 1.73 -11.81
C LYS A 159 6.78 2.72 -10.84
N ASP A 160 6.26 2.21 -9.74
CA ASP A 160 5.79 3.00 -8.63
C ASP A 160 6.22 2.32 -7.33
N PRO A 161 7.47 2.54 -6.90
CA PRO A 161 8.00 1.93 -5.70
C PRO A 161 7.26 2.40 -4.45
N SER A 162 6.50 3.49 -4.52
CA SER A 162 5.74 4.03 -3.37
C SER A 162 4.40 3.31 -3.15
N PHE A 163 3.94 2.51 -4.13
CA PHE A 163 2.67 1.81 -4.03
C PHE A 163 2.79 0.51 -3.20
N PRO A 164 2.26 0.48 -1.96
CA PRO A 164 2.47 -0.65 -1.04
C PRO A 164 1.86 -1.97 -1.53
N GLY A 165 0.77 -1.90 -2.31
CA GLY A 165 0.04 -3.08 -2.75
C GLY A 165 0.90 -4.06 -3.55
N ASN A 166 1.90 -3.58 -4.31
CA ASN A 166 2.77 -4.46 -5.09
C ASN A 166 3.72 -5.26 -4.19
N TYR A 167 4.28 -4.65 -3.15
CA TYR A 167 5.09 -5.35 -2.16
C TYR A 167 4.27 -6.34 -1.35
N TYR A 168 3.06 -5.96 -0.92
CA TYR A 168 2.15 -6.85 -0.20
C TYR A 168 1.90 -8.14 -0.98
N ASN A 169 1.52 -8.00 -2.25
CA ASN A 169 1.18 -9.14 -3.08
C ASN A 169 2.42 -9.96 -3.48
N ALA A 170 3.54 -9.32 -3.81
CA ALA A 170 4.80 -10.01 -4.10
C ALA A 170 5.31 -10.79 -2.88
N CYS A 171 5.28 -10.17 -1.69
CA CYS A 171 5.62 -10.80 -0.42
C CYS A 171 4.76 -12.06 -0.18
N ARG A 172 3.44 -11.97 -0.36
CA ARG A 172 2.53 -13.12 -0.27
C ARG A 172 2.82 -14.19 -1.30
N ALA A 173 3.12 -13.83 -2.55
CA ALA A 173 3.54 -14.81 -3.55
C ALA A 173 4.82 -15.56 -3.12
N TYR A 174 5.84 -14.86 -2.61
CA TYR A 174 7.08 -15.49 -2.17
C TYR A 174 6.91 -16.46 -1.00
N SER A 175 5.80 -16.42 -0.26
CA SER A 175 5.49 -17.44 0.76
C SER A 175 5.37 -18.87 0.18
N TYR A 176 5.05 -18.99 -1.11
CA TYR A 176 4.98 -20.27 -1.83
C TYR A 176 6.33 -20.72 -2.42
N VAL A 177 7.39 -19.92 -2.26
CA VAL A 177 8.75 -20.21 -2.71
C VAL A 177 9.61 -20.65 -1.52
N LYS A 178 10.63 -21.48 -1.79
CA LYS A 178 11.52 -21.98 -0.73
C LYS A 178 12.30 -20.86 -0.05
N ASP A 179 12.91 -19.95 -0.82
CA ASP A 179 13.73 -18.85 -0.33
C ASP A 179 12.85 -17.74 0.31
N PRO A 180 12.95 -17.48 1.63
CA PRO A 180 12.15 -16.47 2.31
C PRO A 180 12.72 -15.04 2.23
N SER A 181 13.87 -14.83 1.56
CA SER A 181 14.59 -13.54 1.59
C SER A 181 13.73 -12.37 1.13
N TRP A 182 12.96 -12.55 0.06
CA TRP A 182 12.08 -11.51 -0.46
C TRP A 182 10.84 -11.26 0.41
N ILE A 183 10.41 -12.23 1.22
CA ILE A 183 9.37 -12.00 2.24
C ILE A 183 9.91 -11.01 3.27
N ILE A 184 11.15 -11.19 3.72
CA ILE A 184 11.81 -10.29 4.68
C ILE A 184 11.94 -8.89 4.09
N ILE A 185 12.44 -8.80 2.86
CA ILE A 185 12.76 -7.52 2.21
C ILE A 185 11.47 -6.76 1.82
N TYR A 186 10.59 -7.36 1.02
CA TYR A 186 9.37 -6.69 0.56
C TYR A 186 8.32 -6.56 1.65
N GLY A 187 8.21 -7.55 2.56
CA GLY A 187 7.31 -7.45 3.69
C GLY A 187 7.66 -6.29 4.60
N GLU A 188 8.96 -6.03 4.82
CA GLU A 188 9.37 -4.93 5.66
C GLU A 188 9.16 -3.57 4.98
N ILE A 189 9.45 -3.43 3.68
CA ILE A 189 9.06 -2.23 2.92
C ILE A 189 7.56 -1.98 3.03
N PHE A 190 6.74 -3.00 2.79
CA PHE A 190 5.29 -2.91 2.89
C PHE A 190 4.84 -2.40 4.25
N VAL A 191 5.34 -2.97 5.35
CA VAL A 191 4.96 -2.55 6.71
C VAL A 191 5.30 -1.08 6.98
N ASN A 192 6.37 -0.54 6.36
CA ASN A 192 6.71 0.88 6.50
C ASN A 192 5.89 1.80 5.58
N LEU A 193 5.48 1.35 4.40
CA LEU A 193 4.60 2.11 3.50
C LEU A 193 3.13 2.07 3.96
N GLU A 194 2.70 0.95 4.56
CA GLU A 194 1.36 0.69 5.08
C GLU A 194 1.46 0.10 6.50
N SER A 195 1.42 0.99 7.49
CA SER A 195 1.78 0.68 8.88
C SER A 195 0.64 0.25 9.81
N TYR A 196 -0.61 0.52 9.43
CA TYR A 196 -1.77 0.40 10.32
C TYR A 196 -2.99 -0.18 9.61
N THR A 197 -2.86 -1.40 9.08
CA THR A 197 -3.98 -2.15 8.48
C THR A 197 -3.95 -3.63 8.91
N GLU A 198 -5.01 -4.37 8.60
CA GLU A 198 -5.04 -5.83 8.78
C GLU A 198 -3.96 -6.52 7.94
N ARG A 199 -3.68 -6.00 6.74
CA ARG A 199 -2.57 -6.46 5.89
C ARG A 199 -1.22 -6.29 6.58
N THR A 200 -1.01 -5.19 7.32
CA THR A 200 0.21 -5.01 8.12
C THR A 200 0.36 -6.11 9.18
N ALA A 201 -0.73 -6.50 9.85
CA ALA A 201 -0.70 -7.56 10.85
C ALA A 201 -0.36 -8.92 10.23
N GLU A 202 -0.94 -9.25 9.07
CA GLU A 202 -0.59 -10.46 8.29
C GLU A 202 0.90 -10.45 7.93
N VAL A 203 1.41 -9.37 7.34
CA VAL A 203 2.80 -9.31 6.88
C VAL A 203 3.79 -9.34 8.05
N ARG A 204 3.49 -8.76 9.21
CA ARG A 204 4.34 -8.90 10.41
C ARG A 204 4.52 -10.37 10.83
N THR A 205 3.44 -11.16 10.77
CA THR A 205 3.50 -12.61 11.02
C THR A 205 4.37 -13.31 9.97
N MET A 206 4.18 -12.98 8.68
CA MET A 206 5.00 -13.53 7.61
C MET A 206 6.49 -13.18 7.79
N LEU A 207 6.81 -11.98 8.26
CA LEU A 207 8.18 -11.55 8.48
C LEU A 207 8.89 -12.42 9.53
N ILE A 208 8.30 -12.59 10.72
CA ILE A 208 8.94 -13.42 11.76
C ILE A 208 9.08 -14.89 11.33
N ASP A 209 8.11 -15.42 10.59
CA ASP A 209 8.17 -16.79 10.06
C ASP A 209 9.20 -16.93 8.94
N ALA A 210 9.39 -15.89 8.13
CA ALA A 210 10.43 -15.84 7.10
C ALA A 210 11.83 -15.84 7.71
N TYR A 211 12.05 -15.10 8.81
CA TYR A 211 13.31 -15.19 9.57
C TYR A 211 13.53 -16.61 10.12
N LYS A 212 12.50 -17.22 10.73
CA LYS A 212 12.60 -18.61 11.23
C LYS A 212 12.96 -19.58 10.13
N LYS A 213 12.28 -19.49 8.98
CA LYS A 213 12.55 -20.34 7.81
C LYS A 213 13.97 -20.15 7.29
N LEU A 214 14.47 -18.91 7.22
CA LEU A 214 15.82 -18.61 6.74
C LEU A 214 16.90 -19.28 7.58
N TYR A 215 16.81 -19.17 8.92
CA TYR A 215 17.83 -19.70 9.82
C TYR A 215 17.65 -21.19 10.16
N ASN A 216 16.44 -21.74 9.99
CA ASN A 216 16.21 -23.18 10.13
C ASN A 216 16.70 -23.99 8.92
N ASP A 217 16.99 -23.35 7.78
CA ASP A 217 17.60 -24.00 6.61
C ASP A 217 18.92 -23.32 6.21
N PRO A 218 20.05 -23.65 6.88
CA PRO A 218 21.35 -23.07 6.58
C PRO A 218 21.81 -23.27 5.13
N THR A 219 21.25 -24.26 4.41
CA THR A 219 21.62 -24.54 3.01
C THR A 219 21.29 -23.37 2.09
N LEU A 220 20.26 -22.58 2.40
CA LEU A 220 19.89 -21.38 1.65
C LEU A 220 21.00 -20.33 1.66
N MET A 221 21.72 -20.22 2.77
CA MET A 221 22.78 -19.22 2.96
C MET A 221 24.14 -19.73 2.45
N THR A 222 24.44 -21.01 2.67
CA THR A 222 25.67 -21.64 2.14
C THR A 222 25.67 -21.68 0.60
N GLN A 223 24.53 -21.95 -0.03
CA GLN A 223 24.41 -21.91 -1.49
C GLN A 223 24.66 -20.50 -2.04
N ALA A 224 24.11 -19.47 -1.40
CA ALA A 224 24.31 -18.09 -1.80
C ALA A 224 25.80 -17.67 -1.80
N LEU A 225 26.57 -18.11 -0.80
CA LEU A 225 28.02 -17.89 -0.75
C LEU A 225 28.74 -18.54 -1.94
N ALA A 226 28.39 -19.79 -2.26
CA ALA A 226 28.97 -20.51 -3.39
C ALA A 226 28.63 -19.84 -4.74
N ASP A 227 27.40 -19.37 -4.90
CA ASP A 227 26.94 -18.68 -6.10
C ASP A 227 27.72 -17.37 -6.33
N LEU A 228 27.91 -16.56 -5.27
CA LEU A 228 28.72 -15.34 -5.34
C LEU A 228 30.19 -15.61 -5.73
N GLU A 229 30.79 -16.69 -5.22
CA GLU A 229 32.16 -17.06 -5.59
C GLU A 229 32.27 -17.45 -7.08
N ASN A 230 31.27 -18.17 -7.59
CA ASN A 230 31.22 -18.56 -9.00
C ASN A 230 31.00 -17.35 -9.92
N GLU A 231 30.15 -16.41 -9.52
CA GLU A 231 29.90 -15.16 -10.25
C GLU A 231 31.18 -14.30 -10.33
N ARG A 232 31.90 -14.15 -9.21
CA ARG A 232 33.20 -13.45 -9.17
C ARG A 232 34.22 -14.06 -10.14
N LYS A 233 34.28 -15.39 -10.21
CA LYS A 233 35.18 -16.12 -11.14
C LYS A 233 34.75 -15.94 -12.60
N SER A 234 33.45 -15.92 -12.88
CA SER A 234 32.92 -15.85 -14.25
C SER A 234 32.85 -14.44 -14.84
N LYS A 235 33.04 -13.38 -14.04
CA LYS A 235 32.88 -11.96 -14.43
C LYS A 235 31.51 -11.62 -15.02
N LYS A 236 30.48 -12.46 -14.80
CA LYS A 236 29.10 -12.18 -15.21
C LYS A 236 28.29 -11.73 -14.00
N THR A 237 27.61 -10.59 -14.12
CA THR A 237 26.64 -10.12 -13.14
C THR A 237 25.33 -10.87 -13.31
N SER A 238 24.83 -11.50 -12.25
CA SER A 238 23.53 -12.18 -12.27
C SER A 238 22.43 -11.30 -11.64
N ALA A 239 21.18 -11.57 -12.01
CA ALA A 239 20.03 -10.91 -11.38
C ALA A 239 19.86 -11.28 -9.89
N SER A 240 20.47 -12.38 -9.43
CA SER A 240 20.39 -12.80 -8.01
C SER A 240 21.50 -12.24 -7.14
N GLU A 241 22.50 -11.54 -7.70
CA GLU A 241 23.69 -11.13 -6.96
C GLU A 241 23.34 -10.31 -5.70
N PHE A 242 22.31 -9.46 -5.75
CA PHE A 242 21.79 -8.75 -4.58
C PHE A 242 21.26 -9.70 -3.51
N ALA A 243 20.40 -10.64 -3.89
CA ALA A 243 19.77 -11.59 -2.97
C ALA A 243 20.82 -12.55 -2.38
N ASP A 244 21.82 -12.93 -3.16
CA ASP A 244 22.89 -13.79 -2.71
C ASP A 244 23.83 -13.04 -1.75
N ALA A 245 24.14 -11.76 -2.03
CA ALA A 245 24.87 -10.89 -1.10
C ALA A 245 24.10 -10.70 0.22
N TYR A 246 22.78 -10.55 0.14
CA TYR A 246 21.91 -10.43 1.30
C TYR A 246 21.95 -11.69 2.17
N LYS A 247 21.72 -12.87 1.56
CA LYS A 247 21.78 -14.16 2.25
C LYS A 247 23.16 -14.46 2.83
N ALA A 248 24.23 -14.14 2.11
CA ALA A 248 25.60 -14.28 2.59
C ALA A 248 25.86 -13.44 3.85
N SER A 249 25.36 -12.19 3.88
CA SER A 249 25.49 -11.29 5.04
C SER A 249 24.67 -11.78 6.25
N MET A 250 23.45 -12.27 6.00
CA MET A 250 22.60 -12.87 7.03
C MET A 250 23.20 -14.17 7.60
N GLY A 251 23.79 -15.02 6.74
CA GLY A 251 24.39 -16.29 7.15
C GLY A 251 25.53 -16.15 8.16
N LYS A 252 26.27 -15.04 8.13
CA LYS A 252 27.30 -14.72 9.13
C LYS A 252 26.73 -14.57 10.55
N GLN A 253 25.42 -14.32 10.68
CA GLN A 253 24.76 -14.04 11.96
C GLN A 253 24.10 -15.28 12.58
N THR A 254 24.29 -16.46 12.01
CA THR A 254 23.68 -17.72 12.48
C THR A 254 23.94 -18.00 13.97
N SER A 255 25.11 -17.60 14.50
CA SER A 255 25.45 -17.78 15.91
C SER A 255 24.58 -16.97 16.88
N VAL A 256 23.87 -15.94 16.41
CA VAL A 256 23.02 -15.07 17.23
C VAL A 256 21.68 -15.73 17.56
N VAL A 257 21.18 -16.61 16.68
CA VAL A 257 19.83 -17.16 16.76
C VAL A 257 19.77 -18.57 17.35
N MET A 258 20.84 -19.03 18.01
CA MET A 258 20.93 -20.38 18.58
C MET A 258 19.82 -20.66 19.62
N THR A 259 19.34 -19.63 20.30
CA THR A 259 18.26 -19.73 21.31
C THR A 259 16.87 -19.53 20.73
N GLY A 260 16.76 -19.23 19.44
CA GLY A 260 15.49 -18.97 18.75
C GLY A 260 15.42 -17.58 18.11
N ILE A 261 14.29 -17.35 17.45
CA ILE A 261 13.98 -16.08 16.77
C ILE A 261 12.82 -15.40 17.47
N ASP A 262 13.15 -14.28 18.10
CA ASP A 262 12.28 -13.38 18.83
C ASP A 262 12.75 -11.93 18.60
N PRO A 263 12.03 -10.91 19.09
CA PRO A 263 12.44 -9.53 18.88
C PRO A 263 13.87 -9.22 19.36
N GLU A 264 14.33 -9.80 20.47
CA GLU A 264 15.66 -9.52 21.03
C GLU A 264 16.78 -10.10 20.16
N SER A 265 16.63 -11.36 19.72
CA SER A 265 17.60 -11.97 18.81
C SER A 265 17.57 -11.30 17.42
N LEU A 266 16.41 -10.82 16.97
CA LEU A 266 16.28 -10.05 15.73
C LEU A 266 16.93 -8.67 15.80
N VAL A 267 16.90 -7.97 16.94
CA VAL A 267 17.67 -6.72 17.11
C VAL A 267 19.15 -6.99 16.85
N MET A 268 19.71 -8.05 17.45
CA MET A 268 21.11 -8.41 17.30
C MET A 268 21.46 -8.82 15.87
N VAL A 269 20.68 -9.72 15.27
CA VAL A 269 20.87 -10.18 13.88
C VAL A 269 20.85 -9.01 12.91
N ARG A 270 19.81 -8.17 13.00
CA ARG A 270 19.60 -7.07 12.05
C ARG A 270 20.64 -5.97 12.24
N THR A 271 21.07 -5.70 13.47
CA THR A 271 22.19 -4.78 13.74
C THR A 271 23.48 -5.26 13.10
N ARG A 272 23.86 -6.54 13.31
CA ARG A 272 25.07 -7.11 12.73
C ARG A 272 25.01 -7.20 11.21
N PHE A 273 23.84 -7.56 10.66
CA PHE A 273 23.58 -7.52 9.22
C PHE A 273 23.83 -6.11 8.66
N LEU A 274 23.28 -5.05 9.25
CA LEU A 274 23.48 -3.69 8.76
C LEU A 274 24.95 -3.30 8.76
N LEU A 275 25.68 -3.60 9.84
CA LEU A 275 27.11 -3.32 9.93
C LEU A 275 27.91 -4.07 8.84
N ASP A 276 27.62 -5.36 8.64
CA ASP A 276 28.26 -6.16 7.59
C ASP A 276 27.89 -5.66 6.18
N TRP A 277 26.61 -5.37 5.93
CA TRP A 277 26.10 -4.89 4.67
C TRP A 277 26.79 -3.60 4.26
N PHE A 278 26.84 -2.58 5.13
CA PHE A 278 27.47 -1.31 4.80
C PHE A 278 29.00 -1.38 4.69
N ASN A 279 29.64 -2.39 5.26
CA ASN A 279 31.07 -2.61 5.11
C ASN A 279 31.44 -3.28 3.76
N PHE A 280 30.58 -4.16 3.23
CA PHE A 280 30.96 -5.02 2.09
C PHE A 280 30.07 -4.93 0.86
N SER A 281 28.78 -4.62 1.03
CA SER A 281 27.76 -4.73 -0.03
C SER A 281 27.06 -3.40 -0.34
N GLY A 282 26.92 -2.51 0.63
CA GLY A 282 26.05 -1.33 0.53
C GLY A 282 26.47 -0.28 -0.49
N VAL A 283 27.75 -0.24 -0.88
CA VAL A 283 28.22 0.62 -1.99
C VAL A 283 27.77 0.07 -3.33
N LYS A 284 27.81 -1.26 -3.50
CA LYS A 284 27.39 -1.93 -4.73
C LYS A 284 25.87 -2.00 -4.86
N PHE A 285 25.20 -2.17 -3.72
CA PHE A 285 23.76 -2.38 -3.61
C PHE A 285 23.15 -1.35 -2.65
N PRO A 286 23.08 -0.07 -3.06
CA PRO A 286 22.37 0.93 -2.27
C PRO A 286 20.91 0.52 -2.14
N TYR A 287 20.34 0.63 -0.93
CA TYR A 287 18.97 0.18 -0.69
C TYR A 287 18.28 1.00 0.39
N ALA A 288 17.17 1.64 0.03
CA ALA A 288 16.48 2.62 0.86
C ALA A 288 16.03 2.06 2.20
N LEU A 289 15.58 0.80 2.23
CA LEU A 289 15.20 0.13 3.48
C LEU A 289 16.41 0.03 4.43
N PHE A 290 17.57 -0.37 3.94
CA PHE A 290 18.75 -0.56 4.77
C PHE A 290 19.35 0.78 5.22
N ASP A 291 19.26 1.83 4.39
CA ASP A 291 19.59 3.19 4.82
C ASP A 291 18.67 3.69 5.92
N TYR A 292 17.35 3.46 5.78
CA TYR A 292 16.36 3.83 6.79
C TYR A 292 16.63 3.12 8.13
N GLN A 293 16.88 1.81 8.08
CA GLN A 293 17.28 1.01 9.23
C GLN A 293 18.60 1.49 9.87
N ARG A 294 19.61 1.81 9.06
CA ARG A 294 20.88 2.36 9.56
C ARG A 294 20.69 3.73 10.24
N ASN A 295 19.79 4.56 9.75
CA ASN A 295 19.48 5.84 10.39
C ASN A 295 18.79 5.60 11.73
N LEU A 296 17.80 4.71 11.80
CA LEU A 296 17.21 4.29 13.08
C LEU A 296 18.25 3.78 14.09
N LEU A 297 19.28 3.06 13.62
CA LEU A 297 20.39 2.60 14.48
C LEU A 297 21.23 3.77 15.01
N LYS A 298 21.53 4.77 14.18
CA LYS A 298 22.27 5.97 14.59
C LYS A 298 21.51 6.83 15.59
N GLU A 299 20.19 6.91 15.43
CA GLU A 299 19.30 7.65 16.33
C GLU A 299 18.96 6.89 17.62
N GLY A 300 19.44 5.65 17.78
CA GLY A 300 19.12 4.81 18.95
C GLY A 300 17.68 4.29 18.97
N LEU A 301 16.96 4.33 17.84
CA LEU A 301 15.55 3.95 17.71
C LEU A 301 15.34 2.54 17.14
N PHE A 302 16.42 1.84 16.82
CA PHE A 302 16.36 0.56 16.11
C PHE A 302 15.73 -0.59 16.91
N ASP A 303 15.88 -0.59 18.23
CA ASP A 303 15.22 -1.56 19.11
C ASP A 303 13.70 -1.34 19.09
N ALA A 304 13.24 -0.12 19.36
CA ALA A 304 11.82 0.25 19.28
C ALA A 304 11.20 -0.06 17.91
N TYR A 305 11.95 0.17 16.82
CA TYR A 305 11.54 -0.22 15.48
C TYR A 305 11.38 -1.74 15.31
N THR A 306 12.35 -2.51 15.81
CA THR A 306 12.30 -3.99 15.77
C THR A 306 11.12 -4.51 16.58
N GLN A 307 10.91 -3.98 17.79
CA GLN A 307 9.77 -4.29 18.63
C GLN A 307 8.44 -3.93 17.95
N TRP A 308 8.35 -2.79 17.28
CA TRP A 308 7.16 -2.37 16.55
C TRP A 308 6.77 -3.33 15.41
N ILE A 309 7.75 -3.95 14.74
CA ILE A 309 7.49 -4.95 13.70
C ILE A 309 7.11 -6.30 14.33
N PHE A 310 7.94 -6.82 15.23
CA PHE A 310 7.89 -8.24 15.63
C PHE A 310 7.20 -8.49 16.97
N GLY A 311 7.23 -7.53 17.89
CA GLY A 311 6.66 -7.67 19.23
C GLY A 311 5.19 -8.06 19.24
N PRO A 312 4.29 -7.35 18.51
CA PRO A 312 2.86 -7.66 18.50
C PRO A 312 2.51 -9.08 18.09
N VAL A 313 3.29 -9.67 17.16
CA VAL A 313 3.03 -11.01 16.60
C VAL A 313 3.84 -12.11 17.29
N SER A 314 4.95 -11.76 17.95
CA SER A 314 5.78 -12.72 18.69
C SER A 314 5.19 -13.03 20.06
N ASN A 315 4.87 -11.99 20.84
CA ASN A 315 4.24 -12.13 22.15
C ASN A 315 3.60 -10.81 22.56
N GLN A 316 2.28 -10.71 22.41
CA GLN A 316 1.56 -9.46 22.67
C GLN A 316 1.68 -8.97 24.13
N SER A 317 1.73 -9.87 25.11
CA SER A 317 1.87 -9.52 26.53
C SER A 317 3.25 -8.96 26.83
N ALA A 318 4.31 -9.62 26.33
CA ALA A 318 5.68 -9.14 26.48
C ALA A 318 5.87 -7.80 25.76
N PHE A 319 5.32 -7.64 24.55
CA PHE A 319 5.37 -6.39 23.82
C PHE A 319 4.70 -5.24 24.59
N LYS A 320 3.52 -5.46 25.18
CA LYS A 320 2.86 -4.45 26.02
C LYS A 320 3.72 -4.06 27.23
N ALA A 321 4.31 -5.05 27.91
CA ALA A 321 5.23 -4.79 29.02
C ALA A 321 6.44 -3.97 28.57
N TRP A 322 7.06 -4.35 27.45
CA TRP A 322 8.18 -3.65 26.85
C TRP A 322 7.81 -2.20 26.50
N THR A 323 6.69 -1.95 25.81
CA THR A 323 6.27 -0.58 25.46
C THR A 323 5.95 0.29 26.67
N ASN A 324 5.57 -0.31 27.80
CA ASN A 324 5.35 0.42 29.05
C ASN A 324 6.69 0.79 29.72
N MET A 325 7.64 -0.15 29.74
CA MET A 325 8.98 0.07 30.32
C MET A 325 9.83 1.03 29.47
N HIS A 326 9.69 0.97 28.15
CA HIS A 326 10.45 1.73 27.16
C HIS A 326 9.61 2.86 26.53
N LYS A 327 8.66 3.42 27.29
CA LYS A 327 7.67 4.35 26.75
C LYS A 327 8.27 5.54 26.01
N ALA A 328 9.30 6.16 26.59
CA ALA A 328 9.95 7.33 25.99
C ALA A 328 10.61 6.99 24.64
N GLU A 329 11.31 5.85 24.57
CA GLU A 329 11.98 5.38 23.36
C GLU A 329 10.97 4.98 22.27
N TYR A 330 9.90 4.30 22.67
CA TYR A 330 8.84 3.90 21.75
C TYR A 330 8.06 5.10 21.20
N ASP A 331 7.70 6.06 22.04
CA ASP A 331 7.04 7.30 21.62
C ASP A 331 7.95 8.11 20.68
N ALA A 332 9.26 8.18 20.97
CA ALA A 332 10.24 8.83 20.10
C ALA A 332 10.33 8.15 18.72
N PHE A 333 10.34 6.81 18.69
CA PHE A 333 10.28 6.06 17.43
C PHE A 333 9.00 6.35 16.65
N LEU A 334 7.83 6.35 17.28
CA LEU A 334 6.56 6.65 16.61
C LEU A 334 6.54 8.08 16.04
N GLN A 335 7.14 9.04 16.73
CA GLN A 335 7.31 10.40 16.21
C GLN A 335 8.29 10.44 15.03
N TYR A 336 9.41 9.74 15.14
CA TYR A 336 10.40 9.64 14.06
C TYR A 336 9.77 9.04 12.81
N GLN A 337 9.03 7.94 12.91
CA GLN A 337 8.38 7.29 11.78
C GLN A 337 7.41 8.22 11.03
N ARG A 338 6.65 9.06 11.75
CA ARG A 338 5.72 10.03 11.13
C ARG A 338 6.44 11.16 10.39
N THR A 339 7.60 11.57 10.89
CA THR A 339 8.35 12.73 10.37
C THR A 339 9.42 12.33 9.34
N HIS A 340 9.85 11.07 9.36
CA HIS A 340 10.87 10.50 8.51
C HIS A 340 10.37 9.19 7.87
N PRO A 341 9.24 9.18 7.15
CA PRO A 341 8.74 7.96 6.52
C PRO A 341 9.77 7.37 5.56
N LEU A 342 9.77 6.04 5.41
CA LEU A 342 10.61 5.36 4.42
C LEU A 342 10.35 5.94 3.03
N LYS A 343 11.41 6.42 2.38
CA LYS A 343 11.38 6.90 0.98
C LYS A 343 12.15 5.93 0.10
N VAL A 344 11.42 4.99 -0.47
CA VAL A 344 11.87 4.06 -1.50
C VAL A 344 12.29 4.81 -2.77
N ARG A 345 13.32 4.31 -3.45
CA ARG A 345 13.96 4.97 -4.60
C ARG A 345 13.68 4.18 -5.90
N PRO A 346 13.31 4.85 -7.01
CA PRO A 346 12.96 4.18 -8.27
C PRO A 346 14.08 3.36 -8.92
N ASP A 347 15.34 3.63 -8.59
CA ASP A 347 16.52 2.96 -9.12
C ASP A 347 16.96 1.72 -8.30
N GLU A 348 16.24 1.38 -7.24
CA GLU A 348 16.61 0.34 -6.28
C GLU A 348 15.65 -0.86 -6.27
N TYR A 349 15.28 -1.33 -7.45
CA TYR A 349 14.36 -2.46 -7.64
C TYR A 349 15.11 -3.78 -7.85
N TYR A 350 15.80 -4.25 -6.81
CA TYR A 350 16.42 -5.58 -6.87
C TYR A 350 15.34 -6.66 -6.80
N ASN A 351 15.46 -7.67 -7.64
CA ASN A 351 14.68 -8.90 -7.59
C ASN A 351 15.47 -10.03 -8.28
N ASP A 352 15.22 -11.28 -7.91
CA ASP A 352 15.95 -12.42 -8.49
C ASP A 352 15.39 -12.88 -9.85
N ASN A 353 14.22 -12.41 -10.28
CA ASN A 353 13.45 -12.94 -11.41
C ASN A 353 13.28 -14.48 -11.40
N ARG A 354 13.43 -15.14 -10.24
CA ARG A 354 13.43 -16.62 -10.11
C ARG A 354 12.13 -17.16 -9.53
N PHE A 355 11.07 -16.36 -9.52
CA PHE A 355 9.77 -16.82 -9.03
C PHE A 355 9.22 -17.94 -9.91
N SER A 356 9.22 -19.16 -9.37
CA SER A 356 8.52 -20.32 -9.89
C SER A 356 7.84 -21.01 -8.70
N LEU A 357 6.56 -21.34 -8.84
CA LEU A 357 5.90 -22.19 -7.84
C LEU A 357 6.59 -23.56 -7.81
N ALA A 358 6.80 -24.11 -6.62
CA ALA A 358 7.15 -25.52 -6.48
C ALA A 358 5.99 -26.34 -7.07
N ARG A 359 6.31 -27.21 -8.04
CA ARG A 359 5.32 -28.10 -8.68
C ARG A 359 4.82 -29.17 -7.73
#